data_AF-A0A940ZV18-F1
#
_entry.id   AF-A0A940ZV18-F1
#
_cell.length_a   1.000
_cell.length_b   1.000
_cell.length_c   1.000
_cell.angle_alpha   90.00
_cell.angle_beta   90.00
_cell.angle_gamma   90.00
#
_symmetry.space_group_name_H-M   'P 1'
#
loop_
_entity.id
_entity.type
_entity.pdbx_description
1 polymer ?
#
loop_
_entity_poly.entity_id
_entity_poly.type
_entity_poly.pdbx_seq_one_letter_code
_entity_poly.pdbx_strand_id
1 'polypeptide(L)'
;RLAMLRQMEIDMRRCNESKQQYFFRQLIKGIIICISIFIIGNFLYMNSSLFFRTNNLLHRRTLLTMHLNRTDLYLKKGEESHVYVVALNKRVSFTSTNFRVAGVNFNGRIFGYQTGQAFILAKVDDRILKCRVHVLDISKKSVTIRKGKATRLHIYGSNAFVKWKSSNPKVASVNMFGRITGKNKGRATIYANVKGISFECRVLVK
;
A
#
# COMPACT_ATOMS: atom_id res chain seq x y z
N ARG A 1 30.36 55.60 71.55
CA ARG A 1 30.85 54.29 71.06
C ARG A 1 29.73 53.43 70.44
N LEU A 2 28.60 53.23 71.14
CA LEU A 2 27.43 52.49 70.62
C LEU A 2 26.75 53.13 69.38
N ALA A 3 26.65 54.45 69.32
CA ALA A 3 26.08 55.16 68.17
C ALA A 3 26.92 55.02 66.88
N MET A 4 28.25 55.02 67.02
CA MET A 4 29.19 54.89 65.90
C MET A 4 29.19 53.46 65.33
N LEU A 5 29.04 52.45 66.19
CA LEU A 5 28.89 51.05 65.76
C LEU A 5 27.56 50.80 65.03
N ARG A 6 26.45 51.40 65.50
CA ARG A 6 25.16 51.33 64.79
C ARG A 6 25.21 52.00 63.42
N GLN A 7 25.90 53.14 63.30
CA GLN A 7 26.05 53.83 62.02
C GLN A 7 26.88 53.00 61.03
N MET A 8 27.99 52.41 61.49
CA MET A 8 28.80 51.47 60.68
C MET A 8 27.99 50.25 60.21
N GLU A 9 27.10 49.71 61.05
CA GLU A 9 26.27 48.56 60.70
C GLU A 9 25.21 48.91 59.64
N ILE A 10 24.64 50.13 59.71
CA ILE A 10 23.70 50.65 58.71
C ILE A 10 24.41 50.89 57.37
N ASP A 11 25.61 51.45 57.40
CA ASP A 11 26.40 51.73 56.18
C ASP A 11 26.90 50.42 55.52
N MET A 12 27.27 49.42 56.32
CA MET A 12 27.56 48.06 55.84
C MET A 12 26.34 47.40 55.18
N ARG A 13 25.14 47.52 55.77
CA ARG A 13 23.91 47.00 55.16
C ARG A 13 23.58 47.69 53.83
N ARG A 14 23.67 49.02 53.76
CA ARG A 14 23.47 49.78 52.50
C ARG A 14 24.51 49.41 51.43
N CYS A 15 25.76 49.18 51.82
CA CYS A 15 26.79 48.71 50.88
C CYS A 15 26.47 47.32 50.33
N ASN A 16 25.94 46.42 51.17
CA ASN A 16 25.56 45.08 50.73
C ASN A 16 24.32 45.09 49.82
N GLU A 17 23.30 45.90 50.16
CA GLU A 17 22.09 46.07 49.34
C GLU A 17 22.41 46.66 47.95
N SER A 18 23.30 47.66 47.87
CA SER A 18 23.71 48.26 46.59
C SER A 18 24.51 47.29 45.71
N LYS A 19 25.40 46.48 46.30
CA LYS A 19 26.11 45.39 45.58
C LYS A 19 25.14 44.31 45.09
N GLN A 20 24.18 43.92 45.92
CA GLN A 20 23.16 42.92 45.58
C GLN A 20 22.26 43.43 44.45
N GLN A 21 21.85 44.69 44.48
CA GLN A 21 21.03 45.31 43.42
C GLN A 21 21.79 45.46 42.09
N TYR A 22 23.09 45.75 42.13
CA TYR A 22 23.95 45.76 40.95
C TYR A 22 24.06 44.36 40.31
N PHE A 23 24.28 43.33 41.14
CA PHE A 23 24.34 41.94 40.69
C PHE A 23 23.02 41.49 40.01
N PHE A 24 21.86 41.79 40.62
CA PHE A 24 20.56 41.47 40.02
C PHE A 24 20.34 42.16 38.66
N ARG A 25 20.75 43.42 38.51
CA ARG A 25 20.65 44.12 37.21
C ARG A 25 21.50 43.46 36.13
N GLN A 26 22.69 42.96 36.45
CA GLN A 26 23.53 42.25 35.49
C GLN A 26 22.94 40.88 35.12
N LEU A 27 22.33 40.19 36.09
CA LEU A 27 21.65 38.93 35.87
C LEU A 27 20.42 39.09 34.94
N ILE A 28 19.62 40.13 35.17
CA ILE A 28 18.47 40.48 34.31
C ILE A 28 18.93 40.80 32.88
N LYS A 29 20.01 41.58 32.71
CA LYS A 29 20.57 41.86 31.38
C LYS A 29 21.04 40.58 30.67
N GLY A 30 21.70 39.67 31.41
CA GLY A 30 22.08 38.36 30.89
C GLY A 30 20.88 37.54 30.43
N ILE A 31 19.81 37.49 31.23
CA ILE A 31 18.57 36.80 30.87
C ILE A 31 17.93 37.41 29.61
N ILE A 32 17.86 38.74 29.50
CA ILE A 32 17.30 39.41 28.32
C ILE A 32 18.12 39.09 27.06
N ILE A 33 19.45 39.05 27.15
CA ILE A 33 20.34 38.67 26.04
C ILE A 33 20.13 37.20 25.65
N CYS A 34 19.99 36.29 26.62
CA CYS A 34 19.70 34.89 26.34
C CYS A 34 18.33 34.72 25.65
N ILE A 35 17.31 35.45 26.10
CA ILE A 35 15.97 35.42 25.49
C ILE A 35 16.02 35.96 24.06
N SER A 36 16.72 37.07 23.80
CA SER A 36 16.83 37.63 22.45
C SER A 36 17.62 36.72 21.51
N ILE A 37 18.71 36.10 21.97
CA ILE A 37 19.44 35.07 21.19
C ILE A 37 18.55 33.87 20.89
N PHE A 38 17.73 33.42 21.84
CA PHE A 38 16.80 32.31 21.64
C PHE A 38 15.72 32.65 20.58
N ILE A 39 15.15 33.85 20.65
CA ILE A 39 14.15 34.32 19.68
C ILE A 39 14.77 34.45 18.28
N ILE A 40 15.95 35.07 18.17
CA ILE A 40 16.66 35.23 16.90
C ILE A 40 17.08 33.87 16.34
N GLY A 41 17.60 32.98 17.19
CA GLY A 41 17.96 31.62 16.80
C GLY A 41 16.77 30.83 16.26
N ASN A 42 15.60 30.94 16.90
CA ASN A 42 14.38 30.29 16.43
C ASN A 42 13.84 30.92 15.13
N PHE A 43 13.91 32.24 14.99
CA PHE A 43 13.54 32.95 13.77
C PHE A 43 14.45 32.59 12.58
N LEU A 44 15.76 32.51 12.81
CA LEU A 44 16.73 32.06 11.80
C LEU A 44 16.56 30.57 11.49
N TYR A 45 16.28 29.75 12.49
CA TYR A 45 15.99 28.33 12.30
C TYR A 45 14.78 28.14 11.40
N MET A 46 13.63 28.75 11.71
CA MET A 46 12.39 28.71 10.90
C MET A 46 12.58 29.11 9.43
N ASN A 47 13.49 30.06 9.16
CA ASN A 47 13.76 30.57 7.82
C ASN A 47 14.95 29.89 7.12
N SER A 48 15.59 28.91 7.76
CA SER A 48 16.74 28.19 7.20
C SER A 48 16.32 26.97 6.36
N SER A 49 17.16 26.60 5.38
CA SER A 49 16.96 25.37 4.58
C SER A 49 16.99 24.09 5.44
N LEU A 50 17.64 24.13 6.61
CA LEU A 50 17.65 23.04 7.58
C LEU A 50 16.26 22.80 8.17
N PHE A 51 15.48 23.84 8.51
CA PHE A 51 14.11 23.67 8.99
C PHE A 51 13.19 23.00 7.96
N PHE A 52 13.28 23.39 6.69
CA PHE A 52 12.56 22.71 5.61
C PHE A 52 13.04 21.26 5.40
N ARG A 53 14.32 20.98 5.62
CA ARG A 53 14.87 19.61 5.54
C ARG A 53 14.37 18.72 6.68
N THR A 54 14.29 19.24 7.89
CA THR A 54 13.89 18.49 9.10
C THR A 54 12.37 18.33 9.22
N ASN A 55 11.57 19.33 8.82
CA ASN A 55 10.10 19.24 8.84
C ASN A 55 9.50 18.34 7.75
N ASN A 56 10.19 18.18 6.62
CA ASN A 56 9.84 17.17 5.61
C ASN A 56 9.91 15.73 6.15
N LEU A 57 10.67 15.49 7.23
CA LEU A 57 10.74 14.17 7.88
C LEU A 57 9.56 13.92 8.82
N LEU A 58 9.04 14.97 9.48
CA LEU A 58 7.91 14.85 10.41
C LEU A 58 6.55 14.79 9.69
N HIS A 59 6.36 15.50 8.56
CA HIS A 59 5.13 15.34 7.75
C HIS A 59 5.04 13.95 7.06
N ARG A 60 6.12 13.17 7.10
CA ARG A 60 6.16 11.76 6.64
C ARG A 60 5.55 10.77 7.63
N ARG A 61 5.23 11.22 8.85
CA ARG A 61 4.60 10.48 9.95
C ARG A 61 3.47 11.39 10.45
N THR A 62 2.20 11.26 10.07
CA THR A 62 1.32 10.09 10.14
C THR A 62 -0.06 10.60 9.73
N LEU A 63 -0.81 9.85 8.92
CA LEU A 63 -2.25 9.52 9.06
C LEU A 63 -2.73 9.02 7.68
N LEU A 64 -3.16 7.75 7.63
CA LEU A 64 -3.35 6.90 6.44
C LEU A 64 -2.03 6.32 5.90
N THR A 65 -1.79 5.04 6.18
CA THR A 65 -0.76 4.28 5.49
C THR A 65 -1.02 4.34 3.99
N MET A 66 -0.07 4.82 3.19
CA MET A 66 -0.19 4.82 1.74
C MET A 66 -0.21 3.37 1.25
N HIS A 67 -1.34 2.92 0.70
CA HIS A 67 -1.53 1.53 0.28
C HIS A 67 -2.38 1.44 -0.98
N LEU A 68 -2.28 0.30 -1.66
CA LEU A 68 -3.18 -0.05 -2.76
C LEU A 68 -4.48 -0.61 -2.18
N ASN A 69 -5.61 -0.34 -2.84
CA ASN A 69 -6.88 -0.99 -2.51
C ASN A 69 -6.79 -2.53 -2.55
N ARG A 70 -5.94 -3.08 -3.44
CA ARG A 70 -5.69 -4.52 -3.62
C ARG A 70 -4.24 -4.78 -4.01
N THR A 71 -3.62 -5.77 -3.38
CA THR A 71 -2.26 -6.22 -3.68
C THR A 71 -2.21 -7.41 -4.62
N ASP A 72 -3.24 -8.26 -4.61
CA ASP A 72 -3.40 -9.39 -5.53
C ASP A 72 -4.74 -9.25 -6.27
N LEU A 73 -4.70 -9.40 -7.58
CA LEU A 73 -5.85 -9.29 -8.47
C LEU A 73 -5.88 -10.50 -9.41
N TYR A 74 -7.03 -11.15 -9.50
CA TYR A 74 -7.29 -12.21 -10.45
C TYR A 74 -8.35 -11.71 -11.44
N LEU A 75 -8.12 -11.91 -12.74
CA LEU A 75 -9.02 -11.50 -13.82
C LEU A 75 -9.22 -12.64 -14.79
N LYS A 76 -10.38 -12.72 -15.46
CA LYS A 76 -10.47 -13.52 -16.68
C LYS A 76 -9.82 -12.78 -17.85
N LYS A 77 -9.33 -13.53 -18.82
CA LYS A 77 -8.87 -12.95 -20.09
C LYS A 77 -9.98 -12.13 -20.75
N GLY A 78 -9.67 -10.88 -21.08
CA GLY A 78 -10.59 -9.90 -21.65
C GLY A 78 -11.38 -9.08 -20.62
N GLU A 79 -11.30 -9.39 -19.33
CA GLU A 79 -11.92 -8.59 -18.28
C GLU A 79 -11.04 -7.39 -17.88
N GLU A 80 -11.69 -6.39 -17.30
CA GLU A 80 -11.06 -5.21 -16.72
C GLU A 80 -11.37 -5.09 -15.22
N SER A 81 -10.51 -4.37 -14.51
CA SER A 81 -10.75 -4.01 -13.11
C SER A 81 -10.06 -2.68 -12.77
N HIS A 82 -10.31 -2.16 -11.57
CA HIS A 82 -9.80 -0.86 -11.16
C HIS A 82 -8.97 -0.98 -9.89
N VAL A 83 -7.76 -0.44 -9.95
CA VAL A 83 -6.83 -0.31 -8.82
C VAL A 83 -6.55 1.16 -8.60
N TYR A 84 -6.59 1.56 -7.33
CA TYR A 84 -6.24 2.91 -6.92
C TYR A 84 -5.40 2.87 -5.65
N VAL A 85 -4.59 3.91 -5.48
CA VAL A 85 -3.79 4.12 -4.27
C VAL A 85 -4.59 5.00 -3.33
N VAL A 86 -4.71 4.56 -2.07
CA VAL A 86 -5.26 5.38 -0.99
C VAL A 86 -4.14 6.30 -0.50
N ALA A 87 -4.16 7.55 -0.96
CA ALA A 87 -3.22 8.60 -0.57
C ALA A 87 -3.89 9.99 -0.69
N LEU A 88 -3.53 10.92 0.21
CA LEU A 88 -4.09 12.27 0.22
C LEU A 88 -3.39 13.18 -0.79
N ASN A 89 -4.13 13.70 -1.78
CA ASN A 89 -3.66 14.71 -2.74
C ASN A 89 -2.34 14.35 -3.45
N LYS A 90 -2.07 13.05 -3.63
CA LYS A 90 -0.89 12.57 -4.34
C LYS A 90 -1.25 12.12 -5.75
N ARG A 91 -0.42 12.53 -6.71
CA ARG A 91 -0.48 12.01 -8.09
C ARG A 91 0.16 10.63 -8.13
N VAL A 92 -0.51 9.71 -8.80
CA VAL A 92 -0.08 8.32 -8.96
C VAL A 92 0.24 8.09 -10.43
N SER A 93 1.36 7.44 -10.71
CA SER A 93 1.69 6.94 -12.04
C SER A 93 1.65 5.42 -12.03
N PHE A 94 0.92 4.83 -12.97
CA PHE A 94 0.79 3.38 -13.12
C PHE A 94 1.66 2.87 -14.27
N THR A 95 2.29 1.72 -14.08
CA THR A 95 3.09 1.04 -15.11
C THR A 95 2.91 -0.46 -14.97
N SER A 96 2.91 -1.20 -16.09
CA SER A 96 2.88 -2.67 -16.07
C SER A 96 4.27 -3.24 -16.36
N THR A 97 4.67 -4.27 -15.63
CA THR A 97 5.89 -5.04 -15.94
C THR A 97 5.73 -5.91 -17.19
N ASN A 98 4.50 -6.29 -17.55
CA ASN A 98 4.22 -7.09 -18.74
C ASN A 98 2.87 -6.68 -19.36
N PHE A 99 2.94 -5.75 -20.30
CA PHE A 99 1.77 -5.22 -21.00
C PHE A 99 1.05 -6.25 -21.87
N ARG A 100 1.71 -7.36 -22.27
CA ARG A 100 1.06 -8.44 -23.03
C ARG A 100 0.12 -9.26 -22.16
N VAL A 101 0.43 -9.40 -20.88
CA VAL A 101 -0.41 -10.10 -19.90
C VAL A 101 -1.47 -9.15 -19.35
N ALA A 102 -1.06 -8.01 -18.78
CA ALA A 102 -1.98 -7.03 -18.22
C ALA A 102 -1.54 -5.60 -18.54
N GLY A 103 -2.43 -4.81 -19.12
CA GLY A 103 -2.24 -3.37 -19.34
C GLY A 103 -2.86 -2.53 -18.22
N VAL A 104 -2.39 -1.30 -18.04
CA VAL A 104 -2.99 -0.34 -17.10
C VAL A 104 -3.02 1.04 -17.74
N ASN A 105 -4.10 1.80 -17.53
CA ASN A 105 -4.20 3.18 -17.99
C ASN A 105 -3.85 4.18 -16.87
N PHE A 106 -3.79 5.48 -17.22
CA PHE A 106 -3.43 6.55 -16.29
C PHE A 106 -4.40 6.69 -15.09
N ASN A 107 -5.64 6.22 -15.23
CA ASN A 107 -6.65 6.24 -14.16
C ASN A 107 -6.59 4.99 -13.26
N GLY A 108 -5.69 4.04 -13.53
CA GLY A 108 -5.57 2.80 -12.76
C GLY A 108 -6.55 1.68 -13.17
N ARG A 109 -7.21 1.79 -14.33
CA ARG A 109 -7.95 0.66 -14.92
C ARG A 109 -6.99 -0.32 -15.55
N ILE A 110 -7.12 -1.58 -15.16
CA ILE A 110 -6.28 -2.71 -15.56
C ILE A 110 -7.07 -3.58 -16.53
N PHE A 111 -6.44 -3.96 -17.65
CA PHE A 111 -7.01 -4.82 -18.69
C PHE A 111 -6.24 -6.15 -18.76
N GLY A 112 -6.94 -7.29 -18.73
CA GLY A 112 -6.33 -8.61 -18.88
C GLY A 112 -6.29 -9.07 -20.34
N TYR A 113 -5.10 -9.21 -20.94
CA TYR A 113 -4.95 -9.54 -22.36
C TYR A 113 -4.54 -11.00 -22.62
N GLN A 114 -3.46 -11.46 -22.01
CA GLN A 114 -2.95 -12.83 -22.15
C GLN A 114 -2.84 -13.49 -20.79
N THR A 115 -2.99 -14.81 -20.76
CA THR A 115 -2.88 -15.56 -19.51
C THR A 115 -1.47 -15.52 -18.97
N GLY A 116 -1.33 -15.24 -17.67
CA GLY A 116 -0.02 -15.14 -17.04
C GLY A 116 -0.07 -14.30 -15.77
N GLN A 117 1.12 -14.00 -15.26
CA GLN A 117 1.33 -13.12 -14.13
C GLN A 117 2.02 -11.83 -14.60
N ALA A 118 1.53 -10.69 -14.12
CA ALA A 118 2.14 -9.38 -14.29
C ALA A 118 2.14 -8.62 -12.97
N PHE A 119 2.96 -7.57 -12.86
CA PHE A 119 2.90 -6.63 -11.76
C PHE A 119 2.52 -5.26 -12.31
N ILE A 120 1.53 -4.64 -11.69
CA ILE A 120 1.21 -3.24 -11.86
C ILE A 120 1.93 -2.47 -10.75
N LEU A 121 2.80 -1.57 -11.18
CA LEU A 121 3.60 -0.70 -10.33
C LEU A 121 2.88 0.65 -10.23
N ALA A 122 2.50 1.06 -9.02
CA ALA A 122 1.96 2.37 -8.74
C ALA A 122 3.06 3.21 -8.07
N LYS A 123 3.60 4.19 -8.79
CA LYS A 123 4.61 5.11 -8.29
C LYS A 123 3.95 6.34 -7.70
N VAL A 124 4.29 6.65 -6.46
CA VAL A 124 3.84 7.84 -5.72
C VAL A 124 5.05 8.46 -5.05
N ASP A 125 5.43 9.67 -5.48
CA ASP A 125 6.70 10.30 -5.11
C ASP A 125 7.88 9.32 -5.33
N ASP A 126 8.62 8.98 -4.27
CA ASP A 126 9.76 8.04 -4.29
C ASP A 126 9.38 6.59 -3.92
N ARG A 127 8.08 6.30 -3.74
CA ARG A 127 7.60 4.97 -3.33
C ARG A 127 6.97 4.24 -4.51
N ILE A 128 7.17 2.92 -4.56
CA ILE A 128 6.56 2.04 -5.55
C ILE A 128 5.73 0.99 -4.81
N LEU A 129 4.43 1.02 -5.04
CA LEU A 129 3.52 -0.03 -4.60
C LEU A 129 3.33 -1.05 -5.72
N LYS A 130 3.17 -2.33 -5.38
CA LYS A 130 3.05 -3.42 -6.34
C LYS A 130 1.69 -4.11 -6.19
N CYS A 131 0.95 -4.20 -7.28
CA CYS A 131 -0.22 -5.07 -7.41
C CYS A 131 0.15 -6.24 -8.32
N ARG A 132 0.02 -7.48 -7.84
CA ARG A 132 0.21 -8.69 -8.63
C ARG A 132 -1.09 -9.03 -9.34
N VAL A 133 -1.03 -9.17 -10.66
CA VAL A 133 -2.18 -9.46 -11.50
C VAL A 133 -2.00 -10.84 -12.12
N HIS A 134 -3.00 -11.70 -11.93
CA HIS A 134 -3.12 -13.00 -12.57
C HIS A 134 -4.27 -12.97 -13.57
N VAL A 135 -3.94 -13.13 -14.85
CA VAL A 135 -4.94 -13.24 -15.91
C VAL A 135 -5.16 -14.71 -16.21
N LEU A 136 -6.37 -15.17 -16.00
CA LEU A 136 -6.78 -16.57 -16.04
C LEU A 136 -7.62 -16.87 -17.29
N ASP A 137 -7.43 -18.06 -17.85
CA ASP A 137 -8.32 -18.60 -18.88
C ASP A 137 -8.39 -20.12 -18.80
N ILE A 138 -9.48 -20.69 -19.30
CA ILE A 138 -9.67 -22.13 -19.38
C ILE A 138 -9.19 -22.67 -20.72
N SER A 139 -8.44 -23.78 -20.67
CA SER A 139 -7.88 -24.44 -21.85
C SER A 139 -8.89 -24.71 -22.97
N LYS A 140 -10.14 -25.08 -22.61
CA LYS A 140 -11.23 -25.34 -23.56
C LYS A 140 -12.56 -24.91 -22.96
N LYS A 141 -13.41 -24.27 -23.75
CA LYS A 141 -14.79 -23.90 -23.38
C LYS A 141 -15.81 -24.98 -23.76
N SER A 142 -15.43 -25.90 -24.66
CA SER A 142 -16.26 -27.05 -25.04
C SER A 142 -15.39 -28.26 -25.38
N VAL A 143 -15.90 -29.45 -25.06
CA VAL A 143 -15.24 -30.73 -25.38
C VAL A 143 -16.30 -31.76 -25.74
N THR A 144 -15.99 -32.60 -26.74
CA THR A 144 -16.73 -33.83 -27.01
C THR A 144 -15.91 -35.03 -26.56
N ILE A 145 -16.52 -35.93 -25.78
CA ILE A 145 -15.86 -37.13 -25.21
C ILE A 145 -16.68 -38.36 -25.59
N ARG A 146 -16.03 -39.48 -25.89
CA ARG A 146 -16.73 -40.77 -26.05
C ARG A 146 -16.97 -41.41 -24.68
N LYS A 147 -18.06 -42.18 -24.53
CA LYS A 147 -18.30 -42.98 -23.32
C LYS A 147 -17.04 -43.75 -22.88
N GLY A 148 -16.70 -43.67 -21.59
CA GLY A 148 -15.54 -44.33 -20.98
C GLY A 148 -14.19 -43.63 -21.22
N LYS A 149 -14.10 -42.64 -22.11
CA LYS A 149 -12.87 -41.87 -22.33
C LYS A 149 -12.79 -40.68 -21.39
N ALA A 150 -11.55 -40.22 -21.20
CA ALA A 150 -11.25 -39.09 -20.34
C ALA A 150 -10.45 -38.02 -21.10
N THR A 151 -10.63 -36.77 -20.69
CA THR A 151 -9.81 -35.63 -21.11
C THR A 151 -9.37 -34.85 -19.88
N ARG A 152 -8.42 -33.92 -20.04
CA ARG A 152 -8.00 -33.03 -18.95
C ARG A 152 -8.24 -31.57 -19.34
N LEU A 153 -8.80 -30.80 -18.40
CA LEU A 153 -8.86 -29.35 -18.49
C LEU A 153 -7.78 -28.74 -17.61
N HIS A 154 -7.20 -27.66 -18.13
CA HIS A 154 -6.24 -26.82 -17.46
C HIS A 154 -6.77 -25.40 -17.34
N ILE A 155 -6.41 -24.72 -16.25
CA ILE A 155 -6.55 -23.26 -16.08
C ILE A 155 -5.14 -22.68 -16.22
N TYR A 156 -4.99 -21.70 -17.11
CA TYR A 156 -3.73 -21.00 -17.32
C TYR A 156 -3.66 -19.74 -16.45
N GLY A 157 -2.45 -19.24 -16.20
CA GLY A 157 -2.21 -17.93 -15.57
C GLY A 157 -2.10 -17.91 -14.04
N SER A 158 -2.34 -19.03 -13.37
CA SER A 158 -2.06 -19.18 -11.93
C SER A 158 -1.83 -20.64 -11.56
N ASN A 159 -1.00 -20.84 -10.53
CA ASN A 159 -0.78 -22.13 -9.89
C ASN A 159 -1.70 -22.33 -8.67
N ALA A 160 -2.70 -21.47 -8.49
CA ALA A 160 -3.65 -21.60 -7.40
C ALA A 160 -4.51 -22.87 -7.54
N PHE A 161 -4.94 -23.40 -6.39
CA PHE A 161 -5.83 -24.56 -6.34
C PHE A 161 -7.16 -24.28 -7.05
N VAL A 162 -7.57 -25.20 -7.92
CA VAL A 162 -8.80 -25.11 -8.72
C VAL A 162 -9.86 -26.04 -8.11
N LYS A 163 -11.03 -25.48 -7.77
CA LYS A 163 -12.19 -26.26 -7.34
C LYS A 163 -13.02 -26.65 -8.57
N TRP A 164 -13.10 -27.95 -8.85
CA TRP A 164 -13.85 -28.49 -9.97
C TRP A 164 -15.23 -29.00 -9.54
N LYS A 165 -16.25 -28.76 -10.35
CA LYS A 165 -17.61 -29.28 -10.16
C LYS A 165 -18.24 -29.67 -11.50
N SER A 166 -19.04 -30.73 -11.52
CA SER A 166 -19.86 -31.09 -12.68
C SER A 166 -21.33 -30.75 -12.41
N SER A 167 -22.03 -30.21 -13.41
CA SER A 167 -23.49 -30.04 -13.35
C SER A 167 -24.23 -31.37 -13.34
N ASN A 168 -23.69 -32.39 -14.01
CA ASN A 168 -24.27 -33.73 -14.07
C ASN A 168 -23.17 -34.81 -14.01
N PRO A 169 -22.78 -35.22 -12.78
CA PRO A 169 -21.75 -36.25 -12.58
C PRO A 169 -22.09 -37.63 -13.15
N LYS A 170 -23.38 -37.91 -13.44
CA LYS A 170 -23.82 -39.17 -14.08
C LYS A 170 -23.50 -39.18 -15.58
N VAL A 171 -23.46 -38.02 -16.23
CA VAL A 171 -23.08 -37.86 -17.65
C VAL A 171 -21.58 -37.67 -17.79
N ALA A 172 -20.99 -36.73 -17.05
CA ALA A 172 -19.56 -36.50 -17.02
C ALA A 172 -19.08 -36.14 -15.61
N SER A 173 -18.10 -36.86 -15.09
CA SER A 173 -17.49 -36.59 -13.77
C SER A 173 -16.13 -35.94 -13.94
N VAL A 174 -15.77 -35.02 -13.05
CA VAL A 174 -14.45 -34.38 -13.00
C VAL A 174 -13.78 -34.68 -11.66
N ASN A 175 -12.48 -34.94 -11.66
CA ASN A 175 -11.70 -35.10 -10.43
C ASN A 175 -11.01 -33.79 -10.01
N MET A 176 -10.33 -33.80 -8.85
CA MET A 176 -9.62 -32.62 -8.32
C MET A 176 -8.51 -32.08 -9.24
N PHE A 177 -7.97 -32.90 -10.15
CA PHE A 177 -6.90 -32.54 -11.06
C PHE A 177 -7.40 -32.06 -12.44
N GLY A 178 -8.71 -31.86 -12.60
CA GLY A 178 -9.34 -31.43 -13.85
C GLY A 178 -9.50 -32.53 -14.90
N ARG A 179 -9.35 -33.82 -14.53
CA ARG A 179 -9.59 -34.95 -15.43
C ARG A 179 -11.09 -35.24 -15.49
N ILE A 180 -11.68 -35.02 -16.66
CA ILE A 180 -13.08 -35.28 -16.96
C ILE A 180 -13.20 -36.67 -17.57
N THR A 181 -14.12 -37.48 -17.06
CA THR A 181 -14.45 -38.81 -17.59
C THR A 181 -15.90 -38.82 -18.07
N GLY A 182 -16.12 -39.21 -19.32
CA GLY A 182 -17.46 -39.38 -19.89
C GLY A 182 -18.07 -40.70 -19.42
N LYS A 183 -19.23 -40.64 -18.76
CA LYS A 183 -19.90 -41.82 -18.18
C LYS A 183 -21.11 -42.25 -19.00
N ASN A 184 -22.03 -41.33 -19.29
CA ASN A 184 -23.24 -41.60 -20.06
C ASN A 184 -23.42 -40.57 -21.17
N LYS A 185 -24.09 -40.96 -22.25
CA LYS A 185 -24.41 -40.04 -23.36
C LYS A 185 -25.25 -38.87 -22.83
N GLY A 186 -24.97 -37.67 -23.33
CA GLY A 186 -25.68 -36.46 -22.91
C GLY A 186 -24.78 -35.24 -22.80
N ARG A 187 -25.32 -34.17 -22.21
CA ARG A 187 -24.63 -32.90 -22.01
C ARG A 187 -24.41 -32.65 -20.51
N ALA A 188 -23.24 -32.14 -20.17
CA ALA A 188 -22.90 -31.68 -18.83
C ALA A 188 -22.03 -30.42 -18.93
N THR A 189 -22.02 -29.60 -17.89
CA THR A 189 -21.14 -28.43 -17.79
C THR A 189 -20.19 -28.65 -16.63
N ILE A 190 -18.89 -28.49 -16.89
CA ILE A 190 -17.86 -28.51 -15.87
C ILE A 190 -17.54 -27.08 -15.47
N TYR A 191 -17.60 -26.82 -14.17
CA TYR A 191 -17.27 -25.55 -13.55
C TYR A 191 -15.90 -25.66 -12.88
N ALA A 192 -15.05 -24.66 -13.11
CA ALA A 192 -13.75 -24.52 -12.47
C ALA A 192 -13.73 -23.19 -11.71
N ASN A 193 -13.56 -23.23 -10.39
CA ASN A 193 -13.47 -22.03 -9.57
C ASN A 193 -12.04 -21.82 -9.05
N VAL A 194 -11.49 -20.62 -9.30
CA VAL A 194 -10.18 -20.20 -8.84
C VAL A 194 -10.32 -18.85 -8.14
N LYS A 195 -10.07 -18.81 -6.83
CA LYS A 195 -10.11 -17.57 -6.03
C LYS A 195 -11.39 -16.73 -6.26
N GLY A 196 -12.55 -17.39 -6.41
CA GLY A 196 -13.85 -16.74 -6.64
C GLY A 196 -14.24 -16.59 -8.11
N ILE A 197 -13.31 -16.76 -9.05
CA ILE A 197 -13.56 -16.66 -10.48
C ILE A 197 -14.01 -18.02 -11.03
N SER A 198 -15.20 -18.07 -11.63
CA SER A 198 -15.78 -19.28 -12.22
C SER A 198 -15.57 -19.34 -13.74
N PHE A 199 -15.05 -20.47 -14.22
CA PHE A 199 -14.95 -20.84 -15.62
C PHE A 199 -15.88 -22.00 -15.95
N GLU A 200 -16.31 -22.06 -17.20
CA GLU A 200 -17.25 -23.08 -17.67
C GLU A 200 -16.72 -23.79 -18.91
N CYS A 201 -16.87 -25.11 -18.92
CA CYS A 201 -16.63 -25.94 -20.09
C CYS A 201 -17.83 -26.85 -20.36
N ARG A 202 -18.41 -26.73 -21.56
CA ARG A 202 -19.52 -27.58 -22.01
C ARG A 202 -18.99 -28.92 -22.50
N VAL A 203 -19.48 -30.01 -21.93
CA VAL A 203 -19.08 -31.38 -22.26
C VAL A 203 -20.25 -32.09 -22.95
N LEU A 204 -19.99 -32.62 -24.14
CA LEU A 204 -20.90 -33.50 -24.86
C LEU A 204 -20.33 -34.92 -24.85
N VAL A 205 -21.07 -35.88 -24.30
CA VAL A 205 -20.69 -37.29 -24.32
C VAL A 205 -21.47 -38.00 -25.42
N LYS A 206 -20.74 -38.61 -26.36
CA LYS A 206 -21.27 -39.41 -27.46
C LYS A 206 -21.16 -40.91 -27.19
#